data_AF-A0A822E1J4-F1
#
_entry.id   AF-A0A822E1J4-F1
#
_cell.length_a   1.000
_cell.length_b   1.000
_cell.length_c   1.000
_cell.angle_alpha   90.00
_cell.angle_beta   90.00
_cell.angle_gamma   90.00
#
_symmetry.space_group_name_H-M   'P 1'
#
loop_
_entity.id
_entity.type
_entity.pdbx_description
1 polymer ?
#
loop_
_entity_poly.entity_id
_entity_poly.type
_entity_poly.pdbx_seq_one_letter_code
_entity_poly.pdbx_strand_id
1 'polypeptide(L)'
;MNHEEMKLYHEKQKLQLCALHALNSLFQRKIFNKDMLDSIVHGYDKSLFWNEYSTFYTGNYDLRIIVDALKLQGYTIRIIDSTESFNTINFKDCFGLLLNITVERPFFDRLPIVRSLTKPGRHWLTIKSIDGEQ
;
A
#
# COMPACT_ATOMS: atom_id res chain seq x y z
N MET A 1 -7.59 34.24 15.28
CA MET A 1 -7.32 33.33 14.16
C MET A 1 -7.75 31.94 14.63
N ASN A 2 -8.81 31.39 14.04
CA ASN A 2 -9.23 30.03 14.37
C ASN A 2 -8.18 29.06 13.86
N HIS A 3 -7.52 28.34 14.76
CA HIS A 3 -6.94 27.06 14.39
C HIS A 3 -8.12 26.13 14.09
N GLU A 4 -8.54 26.07 12.82
CA GLU A 4 -9.24 24.88 12.37
C GLU A 4 -8.25 23.72 12.57
N GLU A 5 -8.50 22.88 13.56
CA GLU A 5 -7.80 21.61 13.69
C GLU A 5 -7.98 20.87 12.38
N MET A 6 -6.93 20.81 11.56
CA MET A 6 -6.92 19.98 10.36
C MET A 6 -7.14 18.55 10.81
N LYS A 7 -8.36 18.05 10.59
CA LYS A 7 -8.73 16.70 10.96
C LYS A 7 -8.05 15.74 10.00
N LEU A 8 -6.85 15.30 10.39
CA LEU A 8 -6.07 14.32 9.64
C LEU A 8 -6.87 13.05 9.43
N TYR A 9 -6.84 12.55 8.20
CA TYR A 9 -7.49 11.30 7.90
C TYR A 9 -6.63 10.15 8.40
N HIS A 10 -7.21 9.34 9.27
CA HIS A 10 -6.60 8.10 9.71
C HIS A 10 -7.64 6.99 9.75
N GLU A 11 -7.30 5.86 9.13
CA GLU A 11 -8.11 4.65 9.23
C GLU A 11 -7.30 3.52 9.83
N LYS A 12 -7.92 2.84 10.81
CA LYS A 12 -7.31 1.65 11.41
C LYS A 12 -7.32 0.52 10.40
N GLN A 13 -6.13 0.00 10.11
CA GLN A 13 -5.99 -1.17 9.25
C GLN A 13 -6.76 -2.36 9.83
N LYS A 14 -7.46 -3.08 8.94
CA LYS A 14 -8.08 -4.37 9.25
C LYS A 14 -7.57 -5.43 8.28
N LEU A 15 -7.36 -6.64 8.78
CA LEU A 15 -6.93 -7.80 7.99
C LEU A 15 -5.61 -7.51 7.21
N GLN A 16 -5.50 -8.02 5.98
CA GLN A 16 -4.36 -7.81 5.10
C GLN A 16 -4.58 -6.68 4.08
N LEU A 17 -5.59 -5.82 4.29
CA LEU A 17 -5.94 -4.68 3.42
C LEU A 17 -4.94 -3.50 3.51
N CYS A 18 -3.68 -3.75 3.86
CA CYS A 18 -2.66 -2.72 4.04
C CYS A 18 -2.52 -1.82 2.80
N ALA A 19 -2.58 -2.38 1.58
CA ALA A 19 -2.52 -1.60 0.35
C ALA A 19 -3.71 -0.63 0.20
N LEU A 20 -4.93 -1.09 0.52
CA LEU A 20 -6.12 -0.23 0.53
C LEU A 20 -5.93 0.93 1.51
N HIS A 21 -5.47 0.60 2.72
CA HIS A 21 -5.31 1.58 3.78
C HIS A 21 -4.19 2.58 3.52
N ALA A 22 -3.09 2.12 2.93
CA ALA A 22 -2.03 2.95 2.42
C ALA A 22 -2.57 3.93 1.36
N LEU A 23 -3.31 3.44 0.35
CA LEU A 23 -3.90 4.31 -0.68
C LEU A 23 -4.82 5.39 -0.08
N ASN A 24 -5.75 5.03 0.80
CA ASN A 24 -6.63 6.04 1.42
C ASN A 24 -5.87 7.04 2.29
N SER A 25 -4.82 6.59 2.99
CA SER A 25 -3.94 7.47 3.77
C SER A 25 -3.17 8.42 2.85
N LEU A 26 -2.75 7.97 1.67
CA LEU A 26 -2.02 8.78 0.68
C LEU A 26 -2.89 9.95 0.18
N PHE A 27 -4.18 9.68 -0.02
CA PHE A 27 -5.16 10.67 -0.43
C PHE A 27 -5.79 11.45 0.72
N GLN A 28 -5.49 11.11 1.97
CA GLN A 28 -6.10 11.68 3.17
C GLN A 28 -7.64 11.67 3.13
N ARG A 29 -8.22 10.62 2.54
CA ARG A 29 -9.67 10.37 2.49
C ARG A 29 -9.96 8.95 2.03
N LYS A 30 -11.17 8.47 2.31
CA LYS A 30 -11.63 7.15 1.88
C LYS A 30 -12.02 7.15 0.39
N ILE A 31 -11.05 6.98 -0.51
CA ILE A 31 -11.31 6.86 -1.96
C ILE A 31 -11.57 5.41 -2.35
N PHE A 32 -10.80 4.48 -1.79
CA PHE A 32 -10.83 3.08 -2.15
C PHE A 32 -11.57 2.26 -1.10
N ASN A 33 -12.33 1.29 -1.59
CA ASN A 33 -12.87 0.19 -0.80
C ASN A 33 -12.40 -1.14 -1.41
N LYS A 34 -12.69 -2.24 -0.72
CA LYS A 34 -12.26 -3.58 -1.12
C LYS A 34 -12.80 -3.94 -2.51
N ASP A 35 -14.08 -3.69 -2.76
CA ASP A 35 -14.75 -4.03 -4.01
C ASP A 35 -14.12 -3.30 -5.21
N MET A 36 -13.68 -2.06 -5.03
CA MET A 36 -12.96 -1.31 -6.05
C MET A 36 -11.63 -1.97 -6.40
N LEU A 37 -10.82 -2.35 -5.42
CA LEU A 37 -9.53 -3.00 -5.69
C LEU A 37 -9.71 -4.43 -6.23
N ASP A 38 -10.72 -5.15 -5.77
CA ASP A 38 -11.07 -6.46 -6.29
C ASP A 38 -11.54 -6.38 -7.75
N SER A 39 -12.23 -5.31 -8.14
CA SER A 39 -12.63 -5.10 -9.54
C SER A 39 -11.42 -4.93 -10.48
N ILE A 40 -10.34 -4.30 -9.98
CA ILE A 40 -9.07 -4.19 -10.71
C ILE A 40 -8.44 -5.57 -10.84
N VAL A 41 -8.41 -6.35 -9.76
CA VAL A 41 -7.92 -7.75 -9.79
C VAL A 41 -8.68 -8.56 -10.83
N HIS A 42 -10.01 -8.43 -10.91
CA HIS A 42 -10.84 -9.12 -11.90
C HIS A 42 -10.57 -8.71 -13.35
N GLY A 43 -10.00 -7.52 -13.57
CA GLY A 43 -9.49 -7.10 -14.88
C GLY A 43 -8.28 -7.93 -15.33
N TYR A 44 -7.47 -8.42 -14.40
CA TYR A 44 -6.31 -9.28 -14.67
C TYR A 44 -6.64 -10.76 -14.64
N ASP A 45 -7.41 -11.20 -13.65
CA ASP A 45 -7.77 -12.60 -13.43
C ASP A 45 -9.19 -12.71 -12.86
N LYS A 46 -10.05 -13.41 -13.60
CA LYS A 46 -11.45 -13.65 -13.21
C LYS A 46 -11.60 -14.76 -12.17
N SER A 47 -10.50 -15.44 -11.82
CA SER A 47 -10.48 -16.52 -10.84
C SER A 47 -10.81 -15.99 -9.45
N LEU A 48 -11.94 -16.43 -8.90
CA LEU A 48 -12.46 -16.01 -7.60
C LEU A 48 -11.70 -16.62 -6.41
N PHE A 49 -11.09 -17.79 -6.62
CA PHE A 49 -10.51 -18.60 -5.53
C PHE A 49 -8.99 -18.51 -5.45
N TRP A 50 -8.31 -18.37 -6.59
CA TRP A 50 -6.85 -18.32 -6.68
C TRP A 50 -6.44 -17.36 -7.79
N ASN A 51 -5.74 -16.29 -7.43
CA ASN A 51 -5.09 -15.40 -8.40
C ASN A 51 -3.76 -14.88 -7.81
N GLU A 52 -2.83 -14.48 -8.68
CA GLU A 52 -1.49 -14.01 -8.27
C GLU A 52 -1.50 -12.57 -7.74
N TYR A 53 -2.60 -11.85 -7.91
CA TYR A 53 -2.69 -10.40 -7.69
C TYR A 53 -3.30 -10.02 -6.33
N SER A 54 -3.92 -10.99 -5.64
CA SER A 54 -4.50 -10.83 -4.31
C SER A 54 -4.53 -12.15 -3.54
N THR A 55 -4.27 -12.11 -2.22
CA THR A 55 -4.54 -13.27 -1.36
C THR A 55 -6.04 -13.33 -1.04
N PHE A 56 -6.62 -14.54 -1.22
CA PHE A 56 -8.02 -14.89 -1.00
C PHE A 56 -8.70 -14.11 0.12
N TYR A 57 -9.69 -13.27 -0.21
CA TYR A 57 -10.56 -12.49 0.69
C TYR A 57 -9.90 -11.58 1.73
N THR A 58 -8.58 -11.63 1.93
CA THR A 58 -7.88 -10.92 3.02
C THR A 58 -7.33 -9.56 2.60
N GLY A 59 -7.19 -9.31 1.28
CA GLY A 59 -6.86 -7.98 0.74
C GLY A 59 -5.38 -7.68 0.54
N ASN A 60 -4.53 -8.71 0.41
CA ASN A 60 -3.11 -8.56 0.14
C ASN A 60 -2.87 -8.27 -1.36
N TYR A 61 -2.99 -7.01 -1.77
CA TYR A 61 -2.87 -6.60 -3.17
C TYR A 61 -1.42 -6.43 -3.62
N ASP A 62 -1.12 -6.91 -4.83
CA ASP A 62 0.17 -6.71 -5.50
C ASP A 62 0.36 -5.25 -5.98
N LEU A 63 1.61 -4.86 -6.22
CA LEU A 63 2.01 -3.56 -6.77
C LEU A 63 1.26 -3.21 -8.06
N ARG A 64 0.96 -4.18 -8.93
CA ARG A 64 0.21 -3.93 -10.17
C ARG A 64 -1.19 -3.37 -9.91
N ILE A 65 -1.87 -3.89 -8.89
CA ILE A 65 -3.20 -3.42 -8.50
C ILE A 65 -3.12 -1.99 -7.96
N ILE A 66 -2.09 -1.69 -7.18
CA ILE A 66 -1.83 -0.35 -6.64
C ILE A 66 -1.55 0.64 -7.78
N VAL A 67 -0.70 0.26 -8.75
CA VAL A 67 -0.37 1.08 -9.92
C VAL A 67 -1.63 1.44 -10.69
N ASP A 68 -2.52 0.48 -10.94
CA ASP A 68 -3.75 0.74 -11.68
C ASP A 68 -4.78 1.52 -10.88
N ALA A 69 -4.88 1.29 -9.57
CA ALA A 69 -5.71 2.10 -8.68
C ALA A 69 -5.29 3.58 -8.72
N LEU A 70 -3.98 3.87 -8.74
CA LEU A 70 -3.45 5.23 -8.87
C LEU A 70 -3.75 5.83 -10.24
N LYS A 71 -3.59 5.05 -11.33
CA LYS A 71 -3.92 5.50 -12.69
C LYS A 71 -5.38 5.91 -12.81
N LEU A 72 -6.31 5.17 -12.20
CA LEU A 72 -7.73 5.52 -12.18
C LEU A 72 -8.01 6.87 -11.48
N GLN A 73 -7.11 7.32 -10.61
CA GLN A 73 -7.18 8.64 -9.96
C GLN A 73 -6.36 9.71 -10.71
N GLY A 74 -5.79 9.40 -11.87
CA GLY A 74 -4.97 10.33 -12.66
C GLY A 74 -3.51 10.46 -12.18
N TYR A 75 -3.02 9.52 -11.38
CA TYR A 75 -1.65 9.53 -10.86
C TYR A 75 -0.79 8.45 -11.52
N THR A 76 0.50 8.75 -11.64
CA THR A 76 1.54 7.78 -12.02
C THR A 76 2.43 7.47 -10.83
N ILE A 77 3.03 6.28 -10.82
CA ILE A 77 3.99 5.87 -9.79
C ILE A 77 5.39 5.74 -10.40
N ARG A 78 6.39 6.28 -9.71
CA ARG A 78 7.81 6.02 -9.99
C ARG A 78 8.30 4.94 -9.03
N ILE A 79 8.68 3.79 -9.55
CA ILE A 79 9.27 2.71 -8.75
C ILE A 79 10.74 3.04 -8.57
N ILE A 80 11.20 3.08 -7.32
CA ILE A 80 12.60 3.28 -6.97
C ILE A 80 13.15 1.93 -6.54
N ASP A 81 14.19 1.47 -7.23
CA ASP A 81 14.95 0.30 -6.81
C ASP A 81 16.06 0.71 -5.83
N SER A 82 16.50 -0.25 -5.02
CA SER A 82 17.63 -0.19 -4.08
C SER A 82 18.95 0.29 -4.70
N THR A 83 19.05 0.28 -6.03
CA THR A 83 20.22 0.73 -6.79
C THR A 83 20.24 2.25 -7.02
N GLU A 84 19.12 2.95 -6.81
CA GLU A 84 19.01 4.40 -6.97
C GLU A 84 19.22 5.14 -5.65
N SER A 85 19.89 6.30 -5.70
CA SER A 85 20.07 7.15 -4.52
C SER A 85 18.82 8.01 -4.26
N PHE A 86 18.36 8.04 -3.01
CA PHE A 86 17.25 8.90 -2.57
C PHE A 86 17.46 10.40 -2.84
N ASN A 87 18.73 10.83 -2.94
CA ASN A 87 19.09 12.23 -3.21
C ASN A 87 18.67 12.69 -4.63
N THR A 88 18.34 11.74 -5.51
CA THR A 88 17.89 12.04 -6.89
C THR A 88 16.39 12.31 -6.99
N ILE A 89 15.64 12.10 -5.91
CA ILE A 89 14.18 12.21 -5.90
C ILE A 89 13.79 13.58 -5.37
N ASN A 90 13.12 14.39 -6.20
CA ASN A 90 12.49 15.62 -5.72
C ASN A 90 11.17 15.30 -5.02
N PHE A 91 11.21 15.17 -3.69
CA PHE A 91 10.03 14.90 -2.88
C PHE A 91 8.99 16.04 -2.90
N LYS A 92 9.38 17.26 -3.27
CA LYS A 92 8.44 18.41 -3.35
C LYS A 92 7.42 18.27 -4.46
N ASP A 93 7.79 17.60 -5.56
CA ASP A 93 6.90 17.37 -6.70
C ASP A 93 6.11 16.06 -6.55
N CYS A 94 6.38 15.29 -5.49
CA CYS A 94 5.74 14.01 -5.25
C CYS A 94 4.44 14.20 -4.46
N PHE A 95 3.36 13.56 -4.92
CA PHE A 95 2.11 13.54 -4.16
C PHE A 95 2.28 12.86 -2.80
N GLY A 96 3.10 11.82 -2.72
CA GLY A 96 3.47 11.12 -1.49
C GLY A 96 4.20 9.82 -1.82
N LEU A 97 4.55 9.05 -0.80
CA LEU A 97 5.32 7.83 -0.93
C LEU A 97 4.51 6.62 -0.48
N LEU A 98 4.65 5.53 -1.23
CA LEU A 98 4.16 4.21 -0.86
C LEU A 98 5.37 3.31 -0.64
N LEU A 99 5.44 2.69 0.53
CA LEU A 99 6.56 1.83 0.93
C LEU A 99 6.08 0.40 1.09
N ASN A 100 6.78 -0.55 0.46
CA ASN A 100 6.56 -1.98 0.66
C ASN A 100 7.64 -2.56 1.56
N ILE A 101 7.35 -2.63 2.86
CA ILE A 101 8.32 -3.07 3.86
C ILE A 101 8.17 -4.57 4.16
N THR A 102 9.28 -5.21 4.53
CA THR A 102 9.26 -6.57 5.05
C THR A 102 8.85 -6.54 6.52
N VAL A 103 7.86 -7.34 6.90
CA VAL A 103 7.42 -7.48 8.29
C VAL A 103 8.19 -8.62 8.94
N GLU A 104 8.54 -8.44 10.22
CA GLU A 104 9.16 -9.51 10.99
C GLU A 104 8.28 -10.76 11.07
N ARG A 105 8.93 -11.92 11.00
CA ARG A 105 8.25 -13.21 11.13
C ARG A 105 7.71 -13.38 12.55
N PRO A 106 6.50 -13.92 12.73
CA PRO A 106 6.05 -14.44 14.01
C PRO A 106 7.07 -15.41 14.60
N PHE A 107 7.16 -15.48 15.93
CA PHE A 107 8.15 -16.32 16.61
C PHE A 107 8.15 -17.78 16.11
N PHE A 108 6.96 -18.37 15.91
CA PHE A 108 6.82 -19.74 15.41
C PHE A 108 7.40 -19.93 14.00
N ASP A 109 7.29 -18.92 13.12
CA ASP A 109 7.83 -18.95 11.76
C ASP A 109 9.34 -18.67 11.71
N ARG A 110 9.97 -18.40 12.86
CA ARG A 110 11.44 -18.28 12.98
C ARG A 110 12.11 -19.64 13.22
N LEU A 111 11.35 -20.69 13.54
CA LEU A 111 11.89 -22.04 13.72
C LEU A 111 12.54 -22.54 12.43
N PRO A 112 13.73 -23.19 12.47
CA PRO A 112 14.51 -23.53 11.28
C PRO A 112 13.76 -24.33 10.22
N ILE A 113 12.88 -25.24 10.66
CA ILE A 113 12.10 -26.14 9.80
C ILE A 113 11.02 -25.38 9.02
N VAL A 114 10.43 -24.35 9.63
CA VAL A 114 9.32 -23.57 9.04
C VAL A 114 9.84 -22.35 8.28
N ARG A 115 11.00 -21.80 8.70
CA ARG A 115 11.62 -20.59 8.15
C ARG A 115 11.97 -20.73 6.66
N SER A 116 12.38 -21.92 6.21
CA SER A 116 12.70 -22.17 4.79
C SER A 116 11.45 -22.32 3.91
N LEU A 117 10.30 -22.63 4.51
CA LEU A 117 9.05 -22.91 3.81
C LEU A 117 8.15 -21.68 3.65
N THR A 118 8.32 -20.66 4.49
CA THR A 118 7.49 -19.44 4.45
C THR A 118 8.33 -18.24 4.01
N LYS A 119 7.77 -17.35 3.18
CA LYS A 119 8.39 -16.05 2.87
C LYS A 119 8.01 -15.04 3.97
N PRO A 120 8.88 -14.05 4.28
CA PRO A 120 8.49 -13.01 5.23
C PRO A 120 7.34 -12.18 4.64
N GLY A 121 6.42 -11.77 5.50
CA GLY A 121 5.29 -10.94 5.11
C GLY A 121 5.74 -9.60 4.55
N ARG A 122 4.91 -9.01 3.70
CA ARG A 122 5.09 -7.67 3.13
C ARG A 122 3.95 -6.78 3.57
N HIS A 123 4.20 -5.48 3.70
CA HIS A 123 3.23 -4.53 4.19
C HIS A 123 3.40 -3.16 3.54
N TRP A 124 2.28 -2.59 3.12
CA TRP A 124 2.22 -1.28 2.51
C TRP A 124 2.04 -0.19 3.56
N LEU A 125 2.90 0.82 3.50
CA LEU A 125 2.82 2.04 4.30
C LEU A 125 2.78 3.27 3.41
N THR A 126 2.33 4.39 3.97
CA THR A 126 2.28 5.67 3.28
C THR A 126 3.01 6.74 4.07
N ILE A 127 3.75 7.58 3.34
CA ILE A 127 4.25 8.86 3.85
C ILE A 127 3.65 9.96 2.99
N LYS A 128 2.95 10.89 3.63
CA LYS A 128 2.28 12.01 2.98
C LYS A 128 2.60 13.28 3.77
N SER A 129 3.15 14.28 3.08
CA SER A 129 3.25 15.63 3.64
C SER A 129 1.84 16.24 3.68
N ILE A 130 1.50 16.81 4.83
CA ILE A 130 0.26 17.55 5.08
C ILE A 130 0.68 19.00 5.24
N ASP A 131 0.01 19.91 4.53
CA ASP A 131 0.27 21.35 4.63
C ASP A 131 0.23 21.76 6.11
N GLY A 132 1.38 22.12 6.70
CA GLY A 132 1.47 22.47 8.12
C GLY A 132 2.75 22.04 8.84
N GLU A 133 3.50 21.07 8.32
CA GLU A 133 4.81 20.69 8.88
C GLU A 133 5.86 20.68 7.76
N GLN A 134 6.72 21.71 7.77
CA GLN A 134 8.00 21.77 7.06
C GLN A 134 9.14 21.49 8.05
#